data_AF-A0A317I912-F1
#
_entry.id   AF-A0A317I912-F1
#
_cell.length_a   1.000
_cell.length_b   1.000
_cell.length_c   1.000
_cell.angle_alpha   90.00
_cell.angle_beta   90.00
_cell.angle_gamma   90.00
#
_symmetry.space_group_name_H-M   'P 1'
#
loop_
_entity.id
_entity.type
_entity.pdbx_description
1 polymer ?
#
loop_
_entity_poly.entity_id
_entity_poly.type
_entity_poly.pdbx_seq_one_letter_code
_entity_poly.pdbx_strand_id
1 'polypeptide(L)'
;MENRKSELKSLQVLYLALLTGQVLFLGISFVVVHYNDTMLISENFSRIFQVLALGVAAAAFFIGYNIFKKRVQGINEAGYITLERKIEQYRAVSIIRWALMEGSTLFSIIGFITTSNYAFVILAAVMLFFFAGLNPTKDKLAKDLQLNENEIANLT
;
A
#
# COMPACT_ATOMS: atom_id res chain seq x y z
N MET A 1 -16.43 -10.09 -21.47
CA MET A 1 -15.04 -9.67 -21.78
C MET A 1 -14.79 -8.22 -21.38
N GLU A 2 -15.74 -7.31 -21.63
CA GLU A 2 -15.67 -5.89 -21.23
C GLU A 2 -15.52 -5.68 -19.71
N ASN A 3 -16.21 -6.50 -18.90
CA ASN A 3 -16.22 -6.37 -17.44
C ASN A 3 -14.83 -6.58 -16.78
N ARG A 4 -14.04 -7.56 -17.24
CA ARG A 4 -12.75 -7.92 -16.62
C ARG A 4 -11.64 -6.87 -16.85
N LYS A 5 -11.61 -6.26 -18.03
CA LYS A 5 -10.70 -5.13 -18.31
C LYS A 5 -11.06 -3.92 -17.46
N SER A 6 -12.37 -3.71 -17.26
CA SER A 6 -12.88 -2.68 -16.37
C SER A 6 -12.45 -2.92 -14.91
N GLU A 7 -12.46 -4.17 -14.44
CA GLU A 7 -12.02 -4.52 -13.08
C GLU A 7 -10.53 -4.27 -12.82
N LEU A 8 -9.64 -4.69 -13.73
CA LEU A 8 -8.21 -4.41 -13.62
C LEU A 8 -7.91 -2.91 -13.68
N LYS A 9 -8.59 -2.20 -14.59
CA LYS A 9 -8.46 -0.74 -14.70
C LYS A 9 -8.94 -0.04 -13.45
N SER A 10 -10.06 -0.46 -12.88
CA SER A 10 -10.59 0.04 -11.60
C SER A 10 -9.59 -0.19 -10.46
N LEU A 11 -8.97 -1.38 -10.40
CA LEU A 11 -7.96 -1.70 -9.42
C LEU A 11 -6.70 -0.81 -9.54
N GLN A 12 -6.27 -0.51 -10.77
CA GLN A 12 -5.15 0.39 -11.05
C GLN A 12 -5.48 1.85 -10.71
N VAL A 13 -6.69 2.32 -11.00
CA VAL A 13 -7.16 3.66 -10.63
C VAL A 13 -7.17 3.81 -9.12
N LEU A 14 -7.68 2.81 -8.39
CA LEU A 14 -7.66 2.82 -6.93
C LEU A 14 -6.23 2.88 -6.39
N TYR A 15 -5.34 2.01 -6.88
CA TYR A 15 -3.93 2.03 -6.51
C TYR A 15 -3.28 3.40 -6.73
N LEU A 16 -3.50 4.01 -7.90
CA LEU A 16 -2.93 5.30 -8.24
C LEU A 16 -3.49 6.42 -7.36
N ALA A 17 -4.78 6.36 -7.03
CA ALA A 17 -5.42 7.31 -6.12
C ALA A 17 -4.79 7.24 -4.72
N LEU A 18 -4.58 6.04 -4.18
CA LEU A 18 -3.93 5.84 -2.87
C LEU A 18 -2.47 6.33 -2.87
N LEU A 19 -1.69 5.97 -3.90
CA LEU A 19 -0.30 6.42 -4.02
C LEU A 19 -0.21 7.95 -4.13
N THR A 20 -1.02 8.54 -5.00
CA THR A 20 -1.03 10.00 -5.21
C THR A 20 -1.48 10.72 -3.96
N GLY A 21 -2.49 10.20 -3.25
CA GLY A 21 -2.96 10.77 -1.99
C GLY A 21 -1.86 10.85 -0.93
N GLN A 22 -1.09 9.77 -0.74
CA GLN A 22 0.03 9.76 0.20
C GLN A 22 1.15 10.72 -0.19
N VAL A 23 1.49 10.80 -1.49
CA VAL A 23 2.51 11.73 -2.01
C VAL A 23 2.09 13.18 -1.81
N LEU A 24 0.84 13.52 -2.13
CA LEU A 24 0.29 14.86 -1.91
C LEU A 24 0.26 15.20 -0.42
N PHE A 25 -0.14 14.26 0.44
CA PHE A 25 -0.19 14.48 1.87
C PHE A 25 1.21 14.71 2.47
N LEU A 26 2.22 13.95 2.02
CA LEU A 26 3.61 14.21 2.37
C LEU A 26 4.05 15.61 1.90
N GLY A 27 3.73 16.01 0.67
CA GLY A 27 4.03 17.36 0.18
C GLY A 27 3.38 18.47 1.03
N ILE A 28 2.09 18.34 1.34
CA ILE A 28 1.35 19.29 2.18
C ILE A 28 1.93 19.36 3.59
N SER A 29 2.41 18.23 4.15
CA SER A 29 2.99 18.21 5.49
C SER A 29 4.19 19.15 5.66
N PHE A 30 5.00 19.38 4.61
CA PHE A 30 6.09 20.35 4.65
C PHE A 30 5.57 21.79 4.79
N VAL A 31 4.49 22.11 4.07
CA VAL A 31 3.84 23.43 4.18
C VAL A 31 3.28 23.61 5.59
N VAL A 32 2.60 22.60 6.13
CA VAL A 32 2.07 22.63 7.49
C VAL A 32 3.18 22.85 8.51
N VAL A 33 4.26 22.06 8.46
CA VAL A 33 5.41 22.19 9.39
C VAL A 33 6.10 23.54 9.26
N HIS A 34 6.19 24.12 8.06
CA HIS A 34 6.83 25.42 7.85
C HIS A 34 6.07 26.59 8.51
N TYR A 35 4.74 26.56 8.50
CA TYR A 35 3.89 27.62 9.05
C TYR A 35 3.45 27.38 10.50
N ASN A 36 3.60 26.15 11.01
CA ASN A 36 3.32 25.88 12.41
C ASN A 36 4.48 26.42 13.26
N ASP A 37 4.21 27.35 14.16
CA ASP A 37 5.13 27.63 15.27
C ASP A 37 5.23 26.34 16.08
N THR A 38 6.35 25.65 15.94
CA THR A 38 6.53 24.29 16.46
C THR A 38 6.19 24.28 17.94
N MET A 39 5.15 23.52 18.33
CA MET A 39 4.98 23.12 19.72
C MET A 39 6.32 22.53 20.17
N LEU A 40 6.90 23.05 21.25
CA LEU A 40 8.13 22.51 21.84
C LEU A 40 7.85 21.10 22.36
N ILE A 41 7.87 20.12 21.46
CA ILE A 41 7.79 18.72 21.80
C ILE A 41 9.15 18.30 22.33
N SER A 42 9.14 17.63 23.49
CA SER A 42 10.38 17.09 24.05
C SER A 42 11.04 16.09 23.10
N GLU A 43 12.36 16.16 22.99
CA GLU A 43 13.18 15.19 22.25
C GLU A 43 12.87 13.73 22.63
N ASN A 44 12.60 13.49 23.92
CA ASN A 44 12.23 12.16 24.43
C ASN A 44 10.92 11.64 23.81
N PHE A 45 9.89 12.50 23.71
CA PHE A 45 8.63 12.13 23.07
C PHE A 45 8.84 11.84 21.58
N SER A 46 9.60 12.69 20.89
CA SER A 46 9.93 12.49 19.47
C SER A 46 10.61 11.13 19.24
N ARG A 47 11.58 10.77 20.07
CA ARG A 47 12.29 9.48 19.99
C ARG A 47 11.38 8.28 20.24
N ILE A 48 10.53 8.33 21.27
CA ILE A 48 9.56 7.26 21.55
C ILE A 48 8.62 7.10 20.35
N PHE A 49 8.13 8.20 19.81
CA PHE A 49 7.20 8.18 18.67
C PHE A 49 7.85 7.63 17.39
N GLN A 50 9.13 7.92 17.17
CA GLN A 50 9.89 7.33 16.05
C GLN A 50 10.02 5.82 16.17
N VAL A 51 10.32 5.30 17.36
CA VAL A 51 10.40 3.85 17.60
C VAL A 51 9.05 3.18 17.34
N LEU A 52 7.95 3.81 17.78
CA LEU A 52 6.60 3.34 17.48
C LEU A 52 6.30 3.35 15.97
N ALA A 53 6.63 4.43 15.26
CA ALA A 53 6.42 4.52 13.82
C ALA A 53 7.23 3.47 13.05
N LEU A 54 8.48 3.22 13.44
CA LEU A 54 9.29 2.14 12.88
C LEU A 54 8.66 0.77 13.12
N GLY A 55 8.16 0.53 14.34
CA GLY A 55 7.44 -0.71 14.68
C GLY A 55 6.18 -0.91 13.85
N VAL A 56 5.37 0.14 13.69
CA VAL A 56 4.15 0.13 12.86
C VAL A 56 4.50 -0.10 11.39
N ALA A 57 5.52 0.57 10.85
CA ALA A 57 5.98 0.40 9.47
C ALA A 57 6.46 -1.03 9.20
N ALA A 58 7.31 -1.57 10.07
CA ALA A 58 7.78 -2.95 9.97
C ALA A 58 6.60 -3.94 10.05
N ALA A 59 5.72 -3.79 11.05
CA ALA A 59 4.54 -4.64 11.21
C ALA A 59 3.63 -4.59 9.98
N ALA A 60 3.31 -3.39 9.47
CA ALA A 60 2.48 -3.21 8.28
C ALA A 60 3.10 -3.90 7.05
N PHE A 61 4.41 -3.75 6.84
CA PHE A 61 5.12 -4.39 5.74
C PHE A 61 5.05 -5.92 5.84
N PHE A 62 5.45 -6.49 6.98
CA PHE A 62 5.50 -7.94 7.16
C PHE A 62 4.10 -8.57 7.17
N ILE A 63 3.15 -7.98 7.89
CA ILE A 63 1.77 -8.48 7.96
C ILE A 63 1.12 -8.37 6.58
N GLY A 64 1.26 -7.24 5.90
CA GLY A 64 0.71 -7.03 4.56
C GLY A 64 1.27 -8.04 3.55
N TYR A 65 2.58 -8.28 3.57
CA TYR A 65 3.22 -9.29 2.71
C TYR A 65 2.72 -10.70 3.00
N ASN A 66 2.67 -11.11 4.27
CA ASN A 66 2.24 -12.45 4.66
C ASN A 66 0.77 -12.71 4.37
N ILE A 67 -0.12 -11.75 4.66
CA ILE A 67 -1.55 -11.85 4.33
C ILE A 67 -1.74 -12.00 2.83
N PHE A 68 -1.05 -11.16 2.04
CA PHE A 68 -1.13 -11.22 0.59
C PHE A 68 -0.69 -12.57 0.05
N LYS A 69 0.51 -13.01 0.43
CA LYS A 69 1.07 -14.29 0.00
C LYS A 69 0.15 -15.46 0.35
N LYS A 70 -0.31 -15.54 1.60
CA LYS A 70 -1.16 -16.64 2.09
C LYS A 70 -2.51 -16.69 1.38
N ARG A 71 -3.15 -15.52 1.18
CA ARG A 71 -4.46 -15.48 0.50
C ARG A 71 -4.33 -15.77 -0.98
N VAL A 72 -3.33 -15.23 -1.68
CA VAL A 72 -3.08 -15.52 -3.09
C VAL A 72 -2.79 -17.01 -3.31
N GLN A 73 -1.99 -17.62 -2.43
CA GLN A 73 -1.78 -19.07 -2.46
C GLN A 73 -3.11 -19.84 -2.32
N GLY A 74 -3.96 -19.45 -1.37
CA GLY A 74 -5.28 -20.06 -1.21
C GLY A 74 -6.21 -19.87 -2.41
N ILE A 75 -6.08 -18.76 -3.16
CA ILE A 75 -6.81 -18.55 -4.43
C ILE A 75 -6.34 -19.56 -5.49
N ASN A 76 -5.03 -19.80 -5.59
CA ASN A 76 -4.46 -20.71 -6.58
C ASN A 76 -4.76 -22.18 -6.27
N GLU A 77 -4.81 -22.55 -4.99
CA GLU A 77 -5.13 -23.91 -4.53
C GLU A 77 -6.63 -24.23 -4.66
N ALA A 78 -7.49 -23.21 -4.81
CA ALA A 78 -8.92 -23.40 -5.06
C ALA A 78 -9.15 -23.84 -6.52
N GLY A 79 -9.03 -25.14 -6.80
CA GLY A 79 -9.10 -25.70 -8.16
C GLY A 79 -10.41 -25.52 -8.94
N TYR A 80 -11.48 -25.04 -8.31
CA TYR A 80 -12.83 -24.95 -8.90
C TYR A 80 -13.38 -23.53 -9.04
N ILE A 81 -12.61 -22.48 -8.72
CA ILE A 81 -13.10 -21.10 -8.84
C ILE A 81 -12.88 -20.53 -10.25
N THR A 82 -13.89 -19.79 -10.72
CA THR A 82 -13.85 -19.09 -12.00
C THR A 82 -12.79 -17.98 -11.99
N LEU A 83 -12.28 -17.62 -13.17
CA LEU A 83 -11.33 -16.52 -13.34
C LEU A 83 -11.84 -15.20 -12.74
N GLU A 84 -13.12 -14.90 -12.90
CA GLU A 84 -13.75 -13.70 -12.33
C GLU A 84 -13.67 -13.70 -10.80
N ARG A 85 -13.94 -14.84 -10.16
CA ARG A 85 -13.84 -14.97 -8.71
C ARG A 85 -12.39 -14.85 -8.22
N LYS A 86 -11.41 -15.37 -8.98
CA LYS A 86 -9.98 -15.18 -8.68
C LYS A 86 -9.58 -13.70 -8.68
N ILE A 87 -10.01 -12.96 -9.72
CA ILE A 87 -9.71 -11.52 -9.86
C ILE A 87 -10.37 -10.71 -8.72
N GLU A 88 -11.62 -11.02 -8.38
CA GLU A 88 -12.33 -10.37 -7.28
C GLU A 88 -11.61 -10.58 -5.93
N GLN A 89 -11.21 -11.82 -5.64
CA GLN A 89 -10.48 -12.13 -4.41
C GLN A 89 -9.08 -11.51 -4.39
N TYR A 90 -8.39 -11.47 -5.54
CA TYR A 90 -7.12 -10.78 -5.70
C TYR A 90 -7.24 -9.28 -5.42
N ARG A 91 -8.29 -8.64 -5.94
CA ARG A 91 -8.59 -7.23 -5.67
C ARG A 91 -8.81 -7.00 -4.18
N ALA A 92 -9.60 -7.83 -3.51
CA ALA A 92 -9.84 -7.70 -2.07
C ALA A 92 -8.54 -7.79 -1.25
N VAL A 93 -7.67 -8.78 -1.53
CA VAL A 93 -6.40 -8.91 -0.79
C VAL A 93 -5.41 -7.79 -1.12
N SER A 94 -5.40 -7.30 -2.36
CA SER A 94 -4.56 -6.16 -2.76
C SER A 94 -4.94 -4.91 -1.97
N ILE A 95 -6.24 -4.61 -1.84
CA ILE A 95 -6.73 -3.47 -1.06
C ILE A 95 -6.32 -3.58 0.42
N ILE A 96 -6.44 -4.78 1.02
CA ILE A 96 -6.01 -5.00 2.41
C ILE A 96 -4.51 -4.72 2.58
N ARG A 97 -3.68 -5.23 1.65
CA ARG A 97 -2.23 -4.99 1.67
C ARG A 97 -1.91 -3.51 1.52
N TRP A 98 -2.59 -2.81 0.62
CA TRP A 98 -2.39 -1.38 0.42
C TRP A 98 -2.81 -0.57 1.64
N ALA A 99 -3.95 -0.86 2.25
CA ALA A 99 -4.42 -0.16 3.43
C ALA A 99 -3.45 -0.27 4.63
N LEU A 100 -2.83 -1.43 4.82
CA LEU A 100 -1.78 -1.61 5.85
C LEU A 100 -0.56 -0.73 5.58
N MET A 101 -0.06 -0.77 4.35
CA MET A 101 1.10 0.02 3.94
C MET A 101 0.81 1.52 4.01
N GLU A 102 -0.34 1.95 3.48
CA GLU A 102 -0.82 3.33 3.52
C GLU A 102 -0.94 3.84 4.95
N GLY A 103 -1.57 3.06 5.84
CA GLY A 103 -1.73 3.44 7.25
C GLY A 103 -0.39 3.75 7.91
N SER A 104 0.64 2.95 7.63
CA SER A 104 1.99 3.21 8.16
C SER A 104 2.69 4.42 7.54
N THR A 105 2.49 4.68 6.24
CA THR A 105 2.98 5.89 5.57
C THR A 105 2.33 7.13 6.19
N LEU A 106 0.99 7.13 6.30
CA LEU A 106 0.23 8.24 6.88
C LEU A 106 0.60 8.47 8.35
N PHE A 107 0.79 7.40 9.14
CA PHE A 107 1.26 7.50 10.52
C PHE A 107 2.64 8.17 10.61
N SER A 108 3.54 7.83 9.69
CA SER A 108 4.86 8.48 9.60
C SER A 108 4.72 9.97 9.24
N ILE A 109 3.88 10.33 8.27
CA ILE A 109 3.62 11.72 7.90
C ILE A 109 3.04 12.51 9.10
N ILE A 110 2.11 11.93 9.86
CA ILE A 110 1.58 12.54 11.09
C ILE A 110 2.69 12.73 12.14
N GLY A 111 3.64 11.81 12.23
CA GLY A 111 4.85 11.96 13.03
C GLY A 111 5.70 13.16 12.63
N PHE A 112 5.88 13.38 11.33
CA PHE A 112 6.57 14.56 10.84
C PHE A 112 5.82 15.84 11.20
N ILE A 113 4.51 15.91 10.94
CA ILE A 113 3.69 17.10 11.24
C ILE A 113 3.72 17.43 12.73
N THR A 114 3.64 16.41 13.59
CA THR A 114 3.58 16.58 15.04
C THR A 114 4.93 17.00 15.62
N THR A 115 6.03 16.39 15.17
CA THR A 115 7.34 16.53 15.82
C THR A 115 8.33 17.42 15.08
N SER A 116 8.02 17.79 13.83
CA SER A 116 8.94 18.44 12.89
C SER A 116 10.25 17.67 12.66
N ASN A 117 10.29 16.38 13.02
CA ASN A 117 11.48 15.56 12.87
C ASN A 117 11.51 14.86 11.50
N TYR A 118 12.55 15.16 10.72
CA TYR A 118 12.73 14.65 9.36
C TYR A 118 13.00 13.14 9.28
N ALA A 119 13.32 12.46 10.38
CA ALA A 119 13.40 11.00 10.41
C ALA A 119 12.06 10.35 9.97
N PHE A 120 10.93 10.97 10.31
CA PHE A 120 9.61 10.51 9.88
C PHE A 120 9.38 10.66 8.37
N VAL A 121 9.95 11.70 7.74
CA VAL A 121 9.92 11.89 6.29
C VAL A 121 10.69 10.77 5.60
N ILE A 122 11.88 10.43 6.10
CA ILE A 122 12.69 9.33 5.57
C ILE A 122 11.90 8.01 5.65
N LEU A 123 11.26 7.74 6.79
CA LEU A 123 10.44 6.55 6.96
C LEU A 123 9.24 6.53 6.00
N ALA A 124 8.51 7.65 5.88
CA ALA A 124 7.40 7.77 4.94
C ALA A 124 7.85 7.56 3.48
N ALA A 125 9.00 8.10 3.09
CA ALA A 125 9.58 7.92 1.75
C ALA A 125 9.95 6.46 1.46
N VAL A 126 10.53 5.75 2.44
CA VAL A 126 10.81 4.31 2.34
C VAL A 126 9.52 3.51 2.18
N MET A 127 8.48 3.81 2.96
CA MET A 127 7.19 3.12 2.84
C MET A 127 6.48 3.42 1.51
N LEU A 128 6.56 4.66 1.02
CA LEU A 128 6.11 5.05 -0.31
C LEU A 128 6.83 4.29 -1.41
N PHE A 129 8.15 4.13 -1.31
CA PHE A 129 8.93 3.34 -2.26
C PHE A 129 8.45 1.88 -2.31
N PHE A 130 8.23 1.27 -1.14
CA PHE A 130 7.66 -0.08 -1.09
C PHE A 130 6.23 -0.13 -1.64
N PHE A 131 5.38 0.85 -1.36
CA PHE A 131 4.03 0.96 -1.90
C PHE A 131 4.04 1.11 -3.43
N ALA A 132 4.96 1.89 -3.99
CA ALA A 132 5.15 2.04 -5.44
C ALA A 132 5.43 0.69 -6.12
N GLY A 133 6.15 -0.21 -5.44
CA GLY A 133 6.38 -1.58 -5.89
C GLY A 133 5.12 -2.46 -5.96
N LEU A 134 3.99 -2.04 -5.38
CA LEU A 134 2.75 -2.82 -5.29
C LEU A 134 1.77 -2.58 -6.44
N ASN A 135 2.18 -1.85 -7.48
CA ASN A 135 1.34 -1.57 -8.66
C ASN A 135 0.77 -2.87 -9.26
N PRO A 136 -0.57 -3.02 -9.36
CA PRO A 136 -1.23 -4.20 -9.93
C PRO A 136 -1.18 -4.17 -11.46
N THR A 137 -0.05 -4.61 -12.04
CA THR A 137 0.08 -4.78 -13.48
C THR A 137 -0.57 -6.08 -13.94
N LYS A 138 -0.93 -6.16 -15.23
CA LYS A 138 -1.47 -7.39 -15.83
C LYS A 138 -0.53 -8.57 -15.62
N ASP A 139 0.77 -8.36 -15.83
CA ASP A 139 1.80 -9.40 -15.68
C ASP A 139 1.93 -9.89 -14.24
N LYS A 140 1.88 -8.98 -13.26
CA LYS A 140 1.89 -9.36 -11.84
C LYS A 140 0.66 -10.16 -11.48
N LEU A 141 -0.52 -9.72 -11.91
CA LEU A 141 -1.76 -10.46 -11.66
C LEU A 141 -1.74 -11.85 -12.30
N ALA A 142 -1.30 -11.98 -13.55
CA ALA A 142 -1.19 -13.26 -14.24
C ALA A 142 -0.21 -14.20 -13.54
N LYS A 143 0.93 -13.67 -13.08
CA LYS A 143 1.94 -14.40 -12.34
C LYS A 143 1.44 -14.83 -10.95
N ASP A 144 0.86 -13.91 -10.20
CA ASP A 144 0.41 -14.14 -8.83
C ASP A 144 -0.75 -15.14 -8.80
N LEU A 145 -1.65 -15.09 -9.78
CA LEU A 145 -2.80 -16.00 -9.92
C LEU A 145 -2.50 -17.27 -10.72
N GLN A 146 -1.25 -17.47 -11.17
CA GLN A 146 -0.82 -18.62 -11.96
C GLN A 146 -1.76 -18.92 -13.15
N LEU A 147 -2.17 -17.87 -13.86
CA LEU A 147 -3.14 -17.99 -14.95
C LEU A 147 -2.56 -18.76 -16.13
N ASN A 148 -3.37 -19.61 -16.75
CA ASN A 148 -2.99 -20.31 -17.97
C ASN A 148 -3.14 -19.42 -19.23
N GLU A 149 -2.61 -19.85 -20.37
CA GLU A 149 -2.62 -19.08 -21.62
C GLU A 149 -4.04 -18.67 -22.07
N ASN A 150 -5.03 -19.55 -21.86
CA ASN A 150 -6.42 -19.26 -22.18
C ASN A 150 -7.02 -18.17 -21.27
N GLU A 151 -6.71 -18.18 -19.97
CA GLU A 151 -7.12 -17.16 -19.02
C GLU A 151 -6.43 -15.82 -19.31
N ILE A 152 -5.16 -15.84 -19.70
CA ILE A 152 -4.39 -14.64 -20.10
C ILE A 152 -4.98 -14.02 -21.37
N ALA A 153 -5.29 -14.83 -22.40
CA ALA A 153 -5.94 -14.36 -23.62
C ALA A 153 -7.29 -13.68 -23.33
N ASN A 154 -7.98 -14.15 -22.28
CA ASN A 154 -9.25 -13.61 -21.80
C ASN A 154 -9.15 -12.32 -20.95
N LEU A 155 -7.93 -11.88 -20.60
CA LEU A 155 -7.61 -10.59 -19.98
C LEU A 155 -7.29 -9.48 -21.01
N THR A 156 -6.92 -9.85 -22.24
CA THR A 156 -6.53 -8.95 -23.35
C THR A 156 -7.68 -8.38 -24.15
#